data_AF-A0A428SE93-F1
#
_entry.id   AF-A0A428SE93-F1
#
_cell.length_a   1.000
_cell.length_b   1.000
_cell.length_c   1.000
_cell.angle_alpha   90.00
_cell.angle_beta   90.00
_cell.angle_gamma   90.00
#
_symmetry.space_group_name_H-M   'P 1'
#
loop_
_entity.id
_entity.type
_entity.pdbx_description
1 polymer ?
#
loop_
_entity_poly.entity_id
_entity_poly.type
_entity_poly.pdbx_seq_one_letter_code
_entity_poly.pdbx_strand_id
1 'polypeptide(L)'
;MSNLTAHTHAGNHSALSLSDAPYRAWLVAIVGHADAIASEFAYGKRKDATVDTIYDIASLTKLFTTVGVLKQIDTGKTQLQERVSKYVPSFGVNGKKEITILMLLTHTSGFDADPAP
;
A
#
# COMPACT_ATOMS: atom_id res chain seq x y z
N MET A 1 -31.04 -36.71 18.97
CA MET A 1 -29.60 -37.05 18.95
C MET A 1 -29.05 -36.47 17.65
N SER A 2 -28.13 -35.52 17.57
CA SER A 2 -27.27 -34.83 18.54
C SER A 2 -26.89 -33.48 17.91
N ASN A 3 -27.20 -32.38 18.60
CA ASN A 3 -26.75 -31.03 18.27
C ASN A 3 -25.36 -30.88 18.87
N LEU A 4 -24.32 -30.60 18.06
CA LEU A 4 -22.97 -30.30 18.56
C LEU A 4 -22.70 -28.81 18.39
N THR A 5 -22.77 -28.13 19.52
CA THR A 5 -22.38 -26.74 19.74
C THR A 5 -20.90 -26.56 19.43
N ALA A 6 -20.55 -25.78 18.40
CA ALA A 6 -19.21 -25.24 18.25
C ALA A 6 -19.18 -23.84 18.85
N HIS A 7 -18.68 -23.78 20.09
CA HIS A 7 -18.32 -22.55 20.78
C HIS A 7 -17.28 -21.78 19.96
N THR A 8 -17.63 -20.65 19.38
CA THR A 8 -16.62 -19.65 18.97
C THR A 8 -16.51 -18.64 20.11
N HIS A 9 -15.35 -18.65 20.76
CA HIS A 9 -14.96 -17.78 21.86
C HIS A 9 -15.10 -16.30 21.45
N ALA A 10 -16.14 -15.65 21.95
CA ALA A 10 -16.17 -14.21 22.11
C ALA A 10 -15.28 -13.86 23.31
N GLY A 11 -14.01 -13.52 23.06
CA GLY A 11 -13.12 -13.12 24.14
C GLY A 11 -11.67 -12.97 23.71
N ASN A 12 -11.29 -11.79 23.24
CA ASN A 12 -10.34 -10.91 23.94
C ASN A 12 -10.17 -9.61 23.13
N HIS A 13 -11.15 -8.69 23.19
CA HIS A 13 -10.94 -7.32 22.76
C HIS A 13 -10.76 -6.47 24.02
N SER A 14 -9.55 -6.50 24.58
CA SER A 14 -9.13 -5.43 25.48
C SER A 14 -9.10 -4.14 24.65
N ALA A 15 -10.12 -3.32 24.84
CA ALA A 15 -10.19 -1.99 24.26
C ALA A 15 -8.99 -1.19 24.77
N LEU A 16 -7.98 -1.03 23.92
CA LEU A 16 -6.95 -0.01 24.11
C LEU A 16 -7.66 1.35 24.06
N SER A 17 -7.77 1.99 25.22
CA SER A 17 -8.28 3.37 25.33
C SER A 17 -7.28 4.32 24.67
N LEU A 18 -7.58 4.71 23.43
CA LEU A 18 -6.79 5.65 22.61
C LEU A 18 -7.36 7.08 22.74
N SER A 19 -7.57 7.57 23.96
CA SER A 19 -8.32 8.80 24.23
C SER A 19 -7.61 10.10 23.81
N ASP A 20 -6.31 10.09 23.48
CA ASP A 20 -5.52 11.33 23.48
C ASP A 20 -4.76 11.65 22.17
N ALA A 21 -5.15 11.08 21.02
CA ALA A 21 -4.57 11.45 19.72
C ALA A 21 -5.43 12.50 18.99
N PRO A 22 -4.93 13.73 18.72
CA PRO A 22 -5.76 14.84 18.24
C PRO A 22 -6.18 14.78 16.76
N TYR A 23 -5.76 13.77 15.97
CA TYR A 23 -6.20 13.62 14.58
C TYR A 23 -6.23 12.16 14.09
N ARG A 24 -7.13 11.94 13.12
CA ARG A 24 -7.16 10.93 12.03
C ARG A 24 -8.16 9.78 12.22
N ALA A 25 -9.20 9.80 11.37
CA ALA A 25 -10.02 8.64 11.09
C ALA A 25 -9.19 7.61 10.30
N TRP A 26 -9.35 6.33 10.62
CA TRP A 26 -8.67 5.22 9.95
C TRP A 26 -9.72 4.28 9.35
N LEU A 27 -9.58 3.97 8.07
CA LEU A 27 -10.35 2.92 7.40
C LEU A 27 -9.48 1.67 7.35
N VAL A 28 -9.98 0.55 7.88
CA VAL A 28 -9.34 -0.76 7.77
C VAL A 28 -10.21 -1.61 6.85
N ALA A 29 -9.69 -1.95 5.68
CA ALA A 29 -10.29 -2.93 4.78
C ALA A 29 -9.53 -4.26 4.91
N ILE A 30 -10.24 -5.33 5.28
CA ILE A 30 -9.70 -6.69 5.31
C ILE A 30 -10.23 -7.43 4.09
N VAL A 31 -9.32 -7.81 3.18
CA VAL A 31 -9.66 -8.61 1.99
C VAL A 31 -9.43 -10.08 2.34
N GLY A 32 -10.50 -10.88 2.30
CA GLY A 32 -10.45 -12.33 2.42
C GLY A 32 -10.27 -13.00 1.05
N HIS A 33 -9.85 -14.26 1.03
CA HIS A 33 -9.76 -15.03 -0.21
C HIS A 33 -11.18 -15.35 -0.71
N ALA A 34 -11.46 -15.08 -2.00
CA ALA A 34 -12.75 -15.16 -2.71
C ALA A 34 -13.64 -13.91 -2.63
N ASP A 35 -13.15 -12.79 -3.19
CA ASP A 35 -13.93 -11.61 -3.61
C ASP A 35 -14.77 -10.91 -2.53
N ALA A 36 -14.54 -11.20 -1.24
CA ALA A 36 -15.30 -10.63 -0.14
C ALA A 36 -14.42 -9.74 0.75
N ILE A 37 -14.87 -8.51 0.96
CA ILE A 37 -14.41 -7.66 2.07
C ILE A 37 -15.00 -8.27 3.34
N ALA A 38 -14.14 -8.76 4.23
CA ALA A 38 -14.56 -9.57 5.37
C ALA A 38 -15.16 -8.72 6.52
N SER A 39 -14.84 -7.42 6.57
CA SER A 39 -15.42 -6.47 7.52
C SER A 39 -14.94 -5.04 7.23
N GLU A 40 -15.85 -4.06 7.34
CA GLU A 40 -15.54 -2.63 7.35
C GLU A 40 -15.74 -2.10 8.78
N PHE A 41 -14.70 -1.54 9.38
CA PHE A 41 -14.78 -0.88 10.69
C PHE A 41 -14.43 0.60 10.54
N ALA A 42 -15.35 1.48 10.94
CA ALA A 42 -15.10 2.91 11.06
C ALA A 42 -15.14 3.29 12.54
N TYR A 43 -14.02 3.76 13.11
CA TYR A 43 -13.94 4.26 14.49
C TYR A 43 -13.50 5.72 14.49
N GLY A 44 -14.30 6.59 15.12
CA GLY A 44 -14.02 8.02 15.28
C GLY A 44 -15.18 8.91 14.83
N LYS A 45 -15.40 10.04 15.53
CA LYS A 45 -16.42 11.05 15.18
C LYS A 45 -16.12 11.65 13.80
N ARG A 46 -16.78 11.10 12.78
CA ARG A 46 -16.65 11.47 11.37
C ARG A 46 -17.80 12.41 10.98
N LYS A 47 -17.57 13.30 10.01
CA LYS A 47 -18.64 13.68 9.07
C LYS A 47 -19.00 12.42 8.26
N ASP A 48 -20.28 12.21 7.99
CA ASP A 48 -20.81 10.95 7.46
C ASP A 48 -19.97 10.32 6.35
N ALA A 49 -19.51 9.11 6.63
CA ALA A 49 -18.83 8.23 5.71
C ALA A 49 -19.78 7.68 4.66
N THR A 50 -19.32 7.56 3.42
CA THR A 50 -19.95 6.66 2.46
C THR A 50 -18.89 5.82 1.76
N VAL A 51 -19.32 4.75 1.11
CA VAL A 51 -18.48 3.93 0.21
C VAL A 51 -17.90 4.74 -0.95
N ASP A 52 -18.51 5.87 -1.28
CA ASP A 52 -18.03 6.81 -2.31
C ASP A 52 -17.07 7.88 -1.75
N THR A 53 -16.76 7.85 -0.45
CA THR A 53 -15.82 8.81 0.13
C THR A 53 -14.41 8.54 -0.39
N ILE A 54 -13.82 9.53 -1.06
CA ILE A 54 -12.45 9.46 -1.57
C ILE A 54 -11.46 9.80 -0.45
N TYR A 55 -10.42 8.99 -0.33
CA TYR A 55 -9.32 9.17 0.61
C TYR A 55 -7.98 9.30 -0.11
N ASP A 56 -7.10 10.13 0.42
CA ASP A 56 -5.69 10.09 0.09
C ASP A 56 -5.05 8.85 0.75
N ILE A 57 -4.61 7.90 -0.06
CA ILE A 57 -3.94 6.66 0.38
C ILE A 57 -2.41 6.79 0.42
N ALA A 58 -1.90 7.99 0.14
CA ALA A 58 -0.49 8.35 0.16
C ALA A 58 0.39 7.31 -0.55
N SER A 59 1.36 6.74 0.17
CA SER A 59 2.35 5.81 -0.37
C SER A 59 1.77 4.49 -0.88
N LEU A 60 0.53 4.12 -0.54
CA LEU A 60 -0.12 2.95 -1.16
C LEU A 60 -0.27 3.12 -2.68
N THR A 61 -0.28 4.36 -3.17
CA THR A 61 -0.25 4.70 -4.61
C THR A 61 0.92 4.02 -5.34
N LYS A 62 2.05 3.76 -4.68
CA LYS A 62 3.24 3.12 -5.28
C LYS A 62 2.92 1.73 -5.86
N LEU A 63 1.96 0.99 -5.29
CA LEU A 63 1.56 -0.32 -5.82
C LEU A 63 0.99 -0.20 -7.25
N PHE A 64 0.21 0.83 -7.52
CA PHE A 64 -0.32 1.10 -8.87
C PHE A 64 0.81 1.43 -9.85
N THR A 65 1.79 2.23 -9.42
CA THR A 65 2.99 2.52 -10.22
C THR A 65 3.76 1.24 -10.55
N THR A 66 3.98 0.36 -9.56
CA THR A 66 4.65 -0.92 -9.75
C THR A 66 3.91 -1.80 -10.76
N VAL A 67 2.59 -1.95 -10.62
CA VAL A 67 1.76 -2.70 -11.59
C VAL A 67 1.86 -2.10 -12.99
N GLY A 68 1.85 -0.77 -13.11
CA GLY A 68 2.05 -0.07 -14.38
C GLY A 68 3.36 -0.44 -15.07
N VAL A 69 4.46 -0.53 -14.31
CA VAL A 69 5.77 -0.96 -14.82
C VAL A 69 5.75 -2.44 -15.21
N LEU A 70 5.20 -3.32 -14.38
CA LEU A 70 5.10 -4.76 -14.69
C LEU A 70 4.32 -5.01 -15.98
N LYS A 71 3.24 -4.27 -16.24
CA LYS A 71 2.52 -4.35 -17.53
C LYS A 71 3.38 -3.95 -18.74
N GLN A 72 4.32 -3.01 -18.57
CA GLN A 72 5.26 -2.68 -19.65
C GLN A 72 6.28 -3.80 -19.87
N ILE A 73 6.66 -4.52 -18.82
CA ILE A 73 7.52 -5.70 -18.91
C ILE A 73 6.80 -6.83 -19.64
N ASP A 74 5.54 -7.11 -19.28
CA ASP A 74 4.73 -8.15 -19.95
C ASP A 74 4.56 -7.88 -21.45
N THR A 75 4.46 -6.61 -21.84
CA THR A 75 4.36 -6.21 -23.25
C THR A 75 5.72 -6.09 -23.96
N GLY A 76 6.82 -6.49 -23.30
CA GLY A 76 8.17 -6.49 -23.88
C GLY A 76 8.77 -5.10 -24.10
N LYS A 77 8.17 -4.05 -23.53
CA LYS A 77 8.63 -2.65 -23.71
C LYS A 77 9.80 -2.27 -22.81
N THR A 78 9.97 -2.97 -21.70
CA THR A 78 11.05 -2.73 -20.73
C THR A 78 11.39 -4.01 -19.97
N GLN A 79 12.47 -3.99 -19.18
CA GLN A 79 12.88 -5.08 -18.29
C GLN A 79 13.46 -4.50 -17.00
N LEU A 80 13.36 -5.26 -15.90
CA LEU A 80 13.80 -4.82 -14.58
C LEU A 80 15.29 -4.39 -14.52
N GLN A 81 16.15 -5.06 -15.30
CA GLN A 81 17.60 -4.81 -15.31
C GLN A 81 18.02 -3.67 -16.23
N GLU A 82 17.08 -3.04 -16.94
CA GLU A 82 17.42 -1.92 -17.80
C GLU A 82 17.68 -0.65 -16.99
N ARG A 83 18.67 0.11 -17.44
CA ARG A 83 19.04 1.40 -16.84
C ARG A 83 17.94 2.42 -17.10
N VAL A 84 17.61 3.22 -16.09
CA VAL A 84 16.65 4.33 -16.21
C VAL A 84 17.11 5.34 -17.26
N SER A 85 18.43 5.55 -17.36
CA SER A 85 19.06 6.44 -18.34
C SER A 85 18.83 6.03 -19.81
N LYS A 86 18.41 4.78 -20.09
CA LYS A 86 17.94 4.36 -21.42
C LYS A 86 16.67 5.10 -21.85
N TYR A 87 15.79 5.38 -20.89
CA TYR A 87 14.48 6.00 -21.12
C TYR A 87 14.50 7.51 -20.88
N VAL A 88 15.29 7.95 -19.90
CA VAL A 88 15.44 9.35 -19.52
C VAL A 88 16.93 9.68 -19.50
N PRO A 89 17.53 10.06 -20.64
CA PRO A 89 18.98 10.26 -20.73
C PRO A 89 19.54 11.26 -19.71
N SER A 90 18.81 12.33 -19.42
CA SER A 90 19.18 13.33 -18.41
C SER A 90 19.24 12.78 -16.98
N PHE A 91 18.59 11.64 -16.71
CA PHE A 91 18.69 10.97 -15.42
C PHE A 91 20.11 10.43 -15.16
N GLY A 92 20.88 10.11 -16.20
CA GLY A 92 22.20 9.47 -16.06
C GLY A 92 23.34 10.34 -15.50
N VAL A 93 23.05 11.58 -15.10
CA VAL A 93 24.04 12.53 -14.54
C VAL A 93 24.29 12.28 -13.04
N ASN A 94 25.37 12.85 -12.49
CA ASN A 94 25.71 12.80 -11.05
C ASN A 94 25.74 11.37 -10.47
N GLY A 95 26.42 10.44 -11.16
CA GLY A 95 26.59 9.06 -10.68
C GLY A 95 25.39 8.12 -10.88
N LYS A 96 24.27 8.60 -11.46
CA LYS A 96 23.02 7.84 -11.59
C LYS A 96 22.92 6.95 -12.83
N LYS A 97 23.97 6.88 -13.64
CA LYS A 97 23.96 6.19 -14.95
C LYS A 97 23.57 4.71 -14.84
N GLU A 98 24.01 4.05 -13.77
CA GLU A 98 23.85 2.61 -13.55
C GLU A 98 22.58 2.21 -12.81
N ILE A 99 21.76 3.17 -12.37
CA ILE A 99 20.50 2.86 -11.66
C ILE A 99 19.54 2.16 -12.61
N THR A 100 19.07 0.98 -12.20
CA THR A 100 18.09 0.17 -12.92
C THR A 100 16.66 0.45 -12.46
N ILE A 101 15.70 0.02 -13.27
CA ILE A 101 14.27 0.05 -12.90
C ILE A 101 14.03 -0.75 -11.61
N LEU A 102 14.65 -1.92 -11.47
CA LEU A 102 14.55 -2.73 -10.25
C LEU A 102 14.96 -1.93 -9.01
N MET A 103 16.09 -1.23 -9.06
CA MET A 103 16.60 -0.45 -7.92
C MET A 103 15.63 0.64 -7.47
N LEU A 104 14.88 1.26 -8.40
CA LEU A 104 13.83 2.22 -8.07
C LEU A 104 12.63 1.55 -7.42
N LEU A 105 12.16 0.42 -7.96
CA LEU A 105 10.99 -0.30 -7.45
C LEU A 105 11.25 -0.93 -6.07
N THR A 106 12.51 -1.23 -5.73
CA THR A 106 12.90 -1.87 -4.47
C THR A 106 13.59 -0.93 -3.49
N HIS A 107 13.69 0.37 -3.79
CA HIS A 107 14.36 1.35 -2.93
C HIS A 107 15.84 1.01 -2.63
N THR A 108 16.57 0.47 -3.61
CA THR A 108 18.00 0.13 -3.49
C THR A 108 18.89 0.99 -4.37
N SER A 109 18.37 2.11 -4.89
CA SER A 109 19.08 3.03 -5.78
C SER A 109 20.02 4.02 -5.07
N GLY A 110 20.00 4.07 -3.74
CA GLY A 110 20.81 5.00 -2.95
C GLY A 110 20.26 6.43 -2.90
N PHE A 111 18.96 6.63 -3.14
CA PHE A 111 18.30 7.91 -2.88
C PHE A 111 17.89 8.01 -1.42
N ASP A 112 18.08 9.20 -0.84
CA ASP A 112 17.58 9.51 0.49
C ASP A 112 16.05 9.52 0.52
N ALA A 113 15.49 9.19 1.68
CA ALA A 113 14.07 9.38 1.93
C ALA A 113 13.75 10.90 2.01
N ASP A 114 12.56 11.27 1.56
CA ASP A 114 12.00 12.61 1.74
C ASP A 114 10.86 12.54 2.78
N PRO A 115 10.84 13.38 3.83
CA PRO A 115 11.86 14.39 4.19
C PRO A 115 13.19 13.77 4.59
N ALA A 116 14.28 14.50 4.32
CA ALA A 116 15.60 14.15 4.82
C ALA A 116 15.51 13.97 6.36
N PRO A 117 16.10 12.89 6.91
CA PRO A 117 16.06 12.62 8.35
C PRO A 117 16.69 13.74 9.19
#